data_AF-A0A967KHP3-F1
#
_entry.id   AF-A0A967KHP3-F1
#
_cell.length_a   1.000
_cell.length_b   1.000
_cell.length_c   1.000
_cell.angle_alpha   90.00
_cell.angle_beta   90.00
_cell.angle_gamma   90.00
#
_symmetry.space_group_name_H-M   'P 1'
#
loop_
_entity.id
_entity.type
_entity.pdbx_description
1 polymer ?
#
loop_
_entity_poly.entity_id
_entity_poly.type
_entity_poly.pdbx_seq_one_letter_code
_entity_poly.pdbx_strand_id
1 'polypeptide(L)'
;MNRGSFILFLLGLLLLLPNSASHAHEVRPGYLSLKQVAEDRFQVMWRVPARGERRLSLAARLPATCLETEPRSHYLGGGASTQRWSVHCPGGLAGGTLGVDGLQGTLTDVLVRVEQSNGLTQVKRLSPSESTFVVPQASSMADVAAAYGVLGVEHILLGVDHLLFVAALMLLVQRGRL
;
A
#
# COMPACT_ATOMS: atom_id res chain seq x y z
N MET A 1 -39.71 38.34 5.91
CA MET A 1 -38.98 37.51 4.94
C MET A 1 -39.60 36.10 4.97
N ASN A 2 -40.31 35.67 3.93
CA ASN A 2 -41.01 34.38 3.94
C ASN A 2 -40.02 33.20 3.91
N ARG A 3 -40.20 32.21 4.79
CA ARG A 3 -39.32 31.03 4.93
C ARG A 3 -39.08 30.29 3.59
N GLY A 4 -40.07 30.24 2.71
CA GLY A 4 -39.93 29.63 1.38
C GLY A 4 -39.03 30.41 0.42
N SER A 5 -39.05 31.75 0.48
CA SER A 5 -38.15 32.60 -0.31
C SER A 5 -36.71 32.47 0.17
N PHE A 6 -36.50 32.28 1.47
CA PHE A 6 -35.18 32.03 2.04
C PHE A 6 -34.59 30.68 1.60
N ILE A 7 -35.41 29.62 1.53
CA ILE A 7 -34.98 28.29 1.07
C ILE A 7 -34.62 28.31 -0.42
N LEU A 8 -35.44 28.95 -1.27
CA LEU A 8 -35.16 29.10 -2.70
C LEU A 8 -33.88 29.93 -2.95
N PHE A 9 -33.66 30.98 -2.15
CA PHE A 9 -32.44 31.76 -2.20
C PHE A 9 -31.20 30.95 -1.81
N LEU A 10 -31.29 30.14 -0.75
CA LEU A 10 -30.22 29.22 -0.32
C LEU A 10 -29.91 28.16 -1.38
N LEU A 11 -30.95 27.60 -2.02
CA LEU A 11 -30.78 26.59 -3.07
C LEU A 11 -30.12 27.20 -4.33
N GLY A 12 -30.53 28.41 -4.70
CA GLY A 12 -29.92 29.17 -5.80
C GLY A 12 -28.46 29.53 -5.52
N LEU A 13 -28.14 29.89 -4.28
CA LEU A 13 -26.76 30.19 -3.85
C LEU A 13 -25.86 28.94 -3.89
N LEU A 14 -26.39 27.77 -3.56
CA LEU A 14 -25.65 26.50 -3.60
C LEU A 14 -25.33 26.06 -5.04
N LEU A 15 -26.22 26.33 -6.00
CA LEU A 15 -26.03 26.06 -7.43
C LEU A 15 -25.02 27.00 -8.12
N LEU A 16 -24.68 28.12 -7.49
CA LEU A 16 -23.67 29.09 -7.95
C LEU A 16 -22.25 28.75 -7.48
N LEU A 17 -22.07 27.70 -6.66
CA LEU A 17 -20.74 27.26 -6.25
C LEU A 17 -20.00 26.65 -7.45
N PRO A 18 -18.80 27.14 -7.80
CA PRO A 18 -18.05 26.60 -8.93
C PRO A 18 -17.66 25.15 -8.63
N ASN A 19 -18.05 24.24 -9.55
CA ASN A 19 -17.49 22.89 -9.63
C ASN A 19 -16.01 22.99 -10.00
N SER A 20 -15.20 23.31 -8.99
CA SER A 20 -13.76 23.31 -9.11
C SER A 20 -13.37 21.86 -9.35
N ALA A 21 -13.04 21.51 -10.59
CA ALA A 21 -12.45 20.22 -10.93
C ALA A 21 -11.19 20.08 -10.05
N SER A 22 -11.31 19.30 -8.98
CA SER A 22 -10.21 19.08 -8.06
C SER A 22 -9.15 18.33 -8.84
N HIS A 23 -8.05 19.01 -9.17
CA HIS A 23 -6.84 18.35 -9.63
C HIS A 23 -6.24 17.60 -8.44
N ALA A 24 -6.80 16.43 -8.14
CA ALA A 24 -6.18 15.50 -7.22
C ALA A 24 -4.78 15.19 -7.78
N HIS A 25 -3.74 15.60 -7.05
CA HIS A 25 -2.39 15.26 -7.43
C HIS A 25 -2.26 13.74 -7.36
N GLU A 26 -2.04 13.11 -8.51
CA GLU A 26 -1.80 11.67 -8.56
C GLU A 26 -0.49 11.35 -7.86
N VAL A 27 -0.58 10.77 -6.66
CA VAL A 27 0.56 10.16 -5.99
C VAL A 27 0.87 8.86 -6.73
N ARG A 28 1.99 8.84 -7.44
CA ARG A 28 2.53 7.64 -8.10
C ARG A 28 3.69 7.13 -7.24
N PRO A 29 3.46 6.21 -6.30
CA PRO A 29 4.55 5.62 -5.55
C PRO A 29 5.44 4.78 -6.46
N GLY A 30 6.69 4.57 -6.06
CA GLY A 30 7.48 3.50 -6.65
C GLY A 30 6.93 2.13 -6.27
N TYR A 31 7.25 1.11 -7.04
CA TYR A 31 6.74 -0.24 -6.82
C TYR A 31 7.83 -1.27 -7.10
N LEU A 32 8.19 -2.04 -6.06
CA LEU A 32 9.08 -3.19 -6.13
C LEU A 32 8.28 -4.47 -5.91
N SER A 33 8.31 -5.37 -6.88
CA SER A 33 7.70 -6.69 -6.77
C SER A 33 8.76 -7.77 -6.88
N LEU A 34 8.76 -8.72 -5.97
CA LEU A 34 9.52 -9.97 -6.05
C LEU A 34 8.54 -11.12 -6.07
N LYS A 35 8.51 -11.86 -7.17
CA LYS A 35 7.66 -13.05 -7.32
C LYS A 35 8.54 -14.29 -7.38
N GLN A 36 8.36 -15.19 -6.44
CA GLN A 36 9.05 -16.46 -6.42
C GLN A 36 8.56 -17.33 -7.59
N VAL A 37 9.48 -17.76 -8.44
CA VAL A 37 9.21 -18.64 -9.60
C VAL A 37 9.76 -20.04 -9.40
N ALA A 38 10.77 -20.19 -8.54
CA ALA A 38 11.28 -21.46 -8.03
C ALA A 38 11.78 -21.26 -6.59
N GLU A 39 12.18 -22.33 -5.91
CA GLU A 39 12.56 -22.31 -4.48
C GLU A 39 13.57 -21.18 -4.15
N ASP A 40 14.58 -21.00 -4.98
CA ASP A 40 15.63 -19.98 -4.83
C ASP A 40 15.64 -18.93 -5.95
N ARG A 41 14.60 -18.87 -6.80
CA ARG A 41 14.53 -17.93 -7.94
C ARG A 41 13.36 -16.99 -7.84
N PHE A 42 13.63 -15.71 -8.08
CA PHE A 42 12.64 -14.65 -8.03
C PHE A 42 12.68 -13.81 -9.29
N GLN A 43 11.50 -13.53 -9.84
CA GLN A 43 11.31 -12.50 -10.85
C GLN A 43 11.09 -11.16 -10.15
N VAL A 44 11.93 -10.18 -10.45
CA VAL A 44 11.89 -8.85 -9.88
C VAL A 44 11.32 -7.88 -10.88
N MET A 45 10.40 -7.02 -10.43
CA MET A 45 9.90 -5.89 -11.20
C MET A 45 10.06 -4.62 -10.38
N TRP A 46 10.71 -3.61 -10.96
CA TRP A 46 10.94 -2.31 -10.34
C TRP A 46 10.32 -1.23 -11.21
N ARG A 47 9.37 -0.48 -10.67
CA ARG A 47 8.68 0.60 -11.37
C ARG A 47 8.83 1.89 -10.58
N VAL A 48 9.36 2.92 -11.22
CA VAL A 48 9.52 4.26 -10.63
C VAL A 48 8.88 5.32 -11.52
N PRO A 49 8.32 6.40 -10.96
CA PRO A 49 7.83 7.52 -11.74
C PRO A 49 8.90 8.10 -12.64
N ALA A 50 8.51 8.47 -13.86
CA ALA A 50 9.37 9.11 -14.85
C ALA A 50 8.61 10.22 -15.58
N ARG A 51 9.30 11.32 -15.88
CA ARG A 51 8.80 12.38 -16.77
C ARG A 51 9.71 12.44 -17.99
N GLY A 52 9.22 11.88 -19.11
CA GLY A 52 10.04 11.66 -20.31
C GLY A 52 11.22 10.73 -20.00
N GLU A 53 12.42 11.14 -20.39
CA GLU A 53 13.68 10.41 -20.13
C GLU A 53 14.19 10.54 -18.67
N ARG A 54 13.61 11.45 -17.88
CA ARG A 54 14.03 11.67 -16.49
C ARG A 54 13.23 10.77 -15.55
N ARG A 55 13.87 9.68 -15.10
CA ARG A 55 13.36 8.84 -14.02
C ARG A 55 13.85 9.32 -12.66
N LEU A 56 13.07 9.09 -11.62
CA LEU A 56 13.54 9.31 -10.25
C LEU A 56 14.76 8.39 -9.99
N SER A 57 15.84 8.95 -9.42
CA SER A 57 17.10 8.25 -9.14
C SER A 57 16.98 7.32 -7.93
N LEU A 58 16.04 6.37 -8.01
CA LEU A 58 15.85 5.31 -7.03
C LEU A 58 16.33 3.97 -7.59
N ALA A 59 16.94 3.17 -6.73
CA ALA A 59 17.38 1.81 -7.05
C ALA A 59 16.89 0.82 -6.00
N ALA A 60 16.37 -0.33 -6.45
CA ALA A 60 16.02 -1.41 -5.56
C ALA A 60 17.29 -2.10 -5.04
N ARG A 61 17.42 -2.19 -3.71
CA ARG A 61 18.50 -2.91 -3.03
C ARG A 61 17.96 -4.26 -2.56
N LEU A 62 18.54 -5.34 -3.07
CA LEU A 62 18.21 -6.71 -2.68
C LEU A 62 19.22 -7.21 -1.62
N PRO A 63 18.93 -8.30 -0.90
CA PRO A 63 19.90 -8.94 -0.02
C PRO A 63 21.18 -9.29 -0.77
N ALA A 64 22.33 -9.19 -0.09
CA ALA A 64 23.64 -9.49 -0.70
C ALA A 64 23.78 -10.94 -1.19
N THR A 65 22.94 -11.85 -0.69
CA THR A 65 22.87 -13.24 -1.13
C THR A 65 22.22 -13.41 -2.51
N CYS A 66 21.43 -12.44 -2.96
CA CYS A 66 20.72 -12.51 -4.24
C CYS A 66 21.62 -12.08 -5.39
N LEU A 67 21.81 -12.97 -6.37
CA LEU A 67 22.60 -12.75 -7.57
C LEU A 67 21.70 -12.59 -8.80
N GLU A 68 21.97 -11.60 -9.64
CA GLU A 68 21.27 -11.43 -10.91
C GLU A 68 21.67 -12.54 -11.89
N THR A 69 20.67 -13.22 -12.45
CA THR A 69 20.89 -14.35 -13.38
C THR A 69 20.68 -13.96 -14.83
N GLU A 70 20.02 -12.84 -15.10
CA GLU A 70 19.65 -12.40 -16.45
C GLU A 70 19.81 -10.88 -16.59
N PRO A 71 20.10 -10.38 -17.81
CA PRO A 71 20.11 -8.95 -18.09
C PRO A 71 18.76 -8.30 -17.78
N ARG A 72 18.81 -7.09 -17.23
CA ARG A 72 17.60 -6.31 -16.93
C ARG A 72 16.94 -5.86 -18.22
N SER A 73 15.66 -6.16 -18.36
CA SER A 73 14.79 -5.57 -19.38
C SER A 73 14.26 -4.21 -18.89
N HIS A 74 14.23 -3.21 -19.76
CA HIS A 74 13.86 -1.84 -19.42
C HIS A 74 12.74 -1.37 -20.34
N TYR A 75 11.71 -0.76 -19.74
CA TYR A 75 10.54 -0.25 -20.44
C TYR A 75 10.20 1.15 -19.91
N LEU A 76 10.11 2.13 -20.80
CA LEU A 76 9.66 3.48 -20.50
C LEU A 76 8.26 3.66 -21.11
N GLY A 77 7.29 4.04 -20.30
CA GLY A 77 5.92 4.23 -20.77
C GLY A 77 4.93 4.56 -19.66
N GLY A 78 3.87 5.28 -20.01
CA GLY A 78 2.80 5.64 -19.05
C GLY A 78 3.30 6.45 -17.84
N GLY A 79 4.30 7.32 -18.03
CA GLY A 79 4.86 8.16 -16.96
C GLY A 79 5.67 7.39 -15.92
N ALA A 80 6.19 6.21 -16.26
CA ALA A 80 7.05 5.43 -15.38
C ALA A 80 8.16 4.72 -16.16
N SER A 81 9.29 4.49 -15.47
CA SER A 81 10.35 3.59 -15.90
C SER A 81 10.16 2.26 -15.16
N THR A 82 10.03 1.17 -15.92
CA THR A 82 9.87 -0.19 -15.40
C THR A 82 11.06 -1.03 -15.81
N GLN A 83 11.65 -1.73 -14.85
CA GLN A 83 12.71 -2.71 -15.05
C GLN A 83 12.21 -4.09 -14.61
N ARG A 84 12.60 -5.14 -15.33
CA ARG A 84 12.33 -6.52 -14.93
C ARG A 84 13.55 -7.40 -15.16
N TRP A 85 13.86 -8.24 -14.17
CA TRP A 85 14.98 -9.17 -14.22
C TRP A 85 14.74 -10.36 -13.30
N SER A 86 15.62 -11.35 -13.38
CA SER A 86 15.59 -12.56 -12.57
C SER A 86 16.77 -12.58 -11.61
N VAL A 87 16.53 -13.02 -10.38
CA VAL A 87 17.58 -13.21 -9.36
C VAL A 87 17.51 -14.62 -8.78
N HIS A 88 18.66 -15.14 -8.42
CA HIS A 88 18.83 -16.36 -7.64
C HIS A 88 19.29 -15.98 -6.24
N CYS A 89 18.50 -16.34 -5.24
CA CYS A 89 18.74 -16.06 -3.82
C CYS A 89 18.86 -17.40 -3.07
N PRO A 90 20.09 -17.91 -2.86
CA PRO A 90 20.31 -19.14 -2.09
C PRO A 90 19.70 -19.03 -0.69
N GLY A 91 18.92 -20.03 -0.29
CA GLY A 91 18.21 -20.03 0.99
C GLY A 91 16.93 -19.17 1.01
N GLY A 92 16.52 -18.64 -0.14
CA GLY A 92 15.30 -17.84 -0.28
C GLY A 92 15.47 -16.38 0.14
N LEU A 93 14.35 -15.66 0.20
CA LEU A 93 14.32 -14.23 0.53
C LEU A 93 13.99 -13.94 2.00
N ALA A 94 13.49 -14.95 2.73
CA ALA A 94 13.06 -14.80 4.12
C ALA A 94 14.23 -14.42 5.04
N GLY A 95 14.02 -13.44 5.93
CA GLY A 95 15.07 -12.83 6.76
C GLY A 95 16.01 -11.89 5.99
N GLY A 96 15.93 -11.85 4.66
CA GLY A 96 16.68 -10.91 3.83
C GLY A 96 16.20 -9.48 4.01
N THR A 97 17.11 -8.51 3.92
CA THR A 97 16.77 -7.08 3.95
C THR A 97 16.63 -6.55 2.53
N LEU A 98 15.44 -6.06 2.20
CA LEU A 98 15.15 -5.28 1.00
C LEU A 98 15.27 -3.79 1.33
N GLY A 99 15.61 -2.97 0.34
CA GLY A 99 15.65 -1.51 0.52
C GLY A 99 15.54 -0.75 -0.79
N VAL A 100 15.45 0.58 -0.67
CA VAL A 100 15.43 1.48 -1.82
C VAL A 100 16.43 2.61 -1.61
N ASP A 101 17.40 2.67 -2.52
CA ASP A 101 18.47 3.65 -2.48
C ASP A 101 17.98 4.97 -3.05
N GLY A 102 18.37 6.07 -2.40
CA GLY A 102 17.92 7.42 -2.74
C GLY A 102 16.53 7.78 -2.21
N LEU A 103 15.79 6.85 -1.59
CA LEU A 103 14.41 7.11 -1.11
C LEU A 103 14.35 8.23 -0.07
N GLN A 104 15.32 8.27 0.84
CA GLN A 104 15.44 9.26 1.92
C GLN A 104 15.50 10.71 1.39
N GLY A 105 15.95 10.91 0.15
CA GLY A 105 16.07 12.22 -0.49
C GLY A 105 14.82 12.64 -1.28
N THR A 106 13.70 11.93 -1.12
CA THR A 106 12.48 12.16 -1.90
C THR A 106 11.26 12.39 -1.00
N LEU A 107 10.15 12.84 -1.60
CA LEU A 107 8.83 12.93 -0.95
C LEU A 107 7.89 11.79 -1.38
N THR A 108 8.45 10.73 -1.98
CA THR A 108 7.70 9.63 -2.57
C THR A 108 7.87 8.39 -1.71
N ASP A 109 6.83 7.56 -1.67
CA ASP A 109 6.86 6.26 -1.03
C ASP A 109 7.07 5.15 -2.07
N VAL A 110 7.52 4.00 -1.59
CA VAL A 110 7.65 2.78 -2.40
C VAL A 110 6.87 1.66 -1.78
N LEU A 111 6.05 0.97 -2.58
CA LEU A 111 5.39 -0.25 -2.18
C LEU A 111 6.26 -1.44 -2.55
N VAL A 112 6.65 -2.23 -1.56
CA VAL A 112 7.38 -3.48 -1.74
C VAL A 112 6.41 -4.64 -1.58
N ARG A 113 6.34 -5.51 -2.59
CA ARG A 113 5.52 -6.73 -2.61
C ARG A 113 6.39 -7.95 -2.79
N VAL A 114 6.23 -8.93 -1.92
CA VAL A 114 6.87 -10.25 -2.02
C VAL A 114 5.77 -11.29 -2.17
N GLU A 115 5.76 -12.02 -3.27
CA GLU A 115 4.82 -13.11 -3.57
C GLU A 115 5.61 -14.43 -3.58
N GLN A 116 5.27 -15.34 -2.67
CA GLN A 116 5.84 -16.68 -2.59
C GLN A 116 5.14 -17.65 -3.55
N SER A 117 5.76 -18.80 -3.85
CA SER A 117 5.20 -19.81 -4.74
C SER A 117 3.92 -20.46 -4.21
N ASN A 118 3.71 -20.46 -2.88
CA ASN A 118 2.49 -20.90 -2.21
C ASN A 118 1.34 -19.88 -2.27
N GLY A 119 1.53 -18.73 -2.93
CA GLY A 119 0.54 -17.66 -3.06
C GLY A 119 0.53 -16.66 -1.90
N LEU A 120 1.28 -16.89 -0.82
CA LEU A 120 1.41 -15.91 0.26
C LEU A 120 2.03 -14.64 -0.27
N THR A 121 1.34 -13.53 -0.06
CA THR A 121 1.76 -12.20 -0.50
C THR A 121 1.94 -11.30 0.72
N GLN A 122 3.11 -10.68 0.81
CA GLN A 122 3.42 -9.66 1.81
C GLN A 122 3.63 -8.32 1.11
N VAL A 123 3.04 -7.26 1.66
CA VAL A 123 3.20 -5.90 1.15
C VAL A 123 3.62 -4.98 2.29
N LYS A 124 4.67 -4.18 2.06
CA LYS A 124 5.14 -3.16 2.99
C LYS A 124 5.35 -1.85 2.24
N ARG A 125 4.90 -0.75 2.84
CA ARG A 125 5.23 0.61 2.38
C ARG A 125 6.55 1.04 2.99
N LEU A 126 7.48 1.45 2.14
CA LEU A 126 8.71 2.14 2.50
C LEU A 126 8.52 3.65 2.29
N SER A 127 9.03 4.44 3.22
CA SER A 127 8.99 5.90 3.20
C SER A 127 10.40 6.48 3.28
N PRO A 128 10.57 7.81 3.10
CA PRO A 128 11.86 8.48 3.31
C PRO A 128 12.41 8.41 4.75
N SER A 129 11.63 7.93 5.73
CA SER A 129 12.09 7.68 7.09
C SER A 129 12.38 6.20 7.35
N GLU A 130 11.77 5.30 6.59
CA GLU A 130 11.92 3.84 6.71
C GLU A 130 12.09 3.26 5.29
N SER A 131 13.33 3.24 4.80
CA SER A 131 13.67 2.83 3.42
C SER A 131 14.11 1.37 3.28
N THR A 132 14.03 0.61 4.36
CA THR A 132 14.42 -0.81 4.41
C THR A 132 13.30 -1.66 5.00
N PHE A 133 13.19 -2.89 4.52
CA PHE A 133 12.22 -3.87 4.97
C PHE A 133 12.89 -5.23 5.09
N VAL A 134 12.81 -5.84 6.26
CA VAL A 134 13.23 -7.23 6.47
C VAL A 134 12.07 -8.13 6.09
N VAL A 135 12.27 -9.05 5.15
CA VAL A 135 11.25 -9.99 4.71
C VAL A 135 10.96 -10.96 5.86
N PRO A 136 9.74 -10.98 6.42
CA PRO A 136 9.41 -11.89 7.51
C PRO A 136 9.51 -13.33 7.02
N GLN A 137 9.97 -14.23 7.88
CA GLN A 137 9.75 -15.65 7.66
C GLN A 137 8.24 -15.90 7.56
N ALA A 138 7.83 -16.86 6.72
CA ALA A 138 6.41 -17.15 6.51
C ALA A 138 5.71 -17.28 7.87
N SER A 139 4.84 -16.31 8.19
CA SER A 139 4.13 -16.29 9.46
C SER A 139 3.24 -17.51 9.51
N SER A 140 3.28 -18.27 10.61
CA SER A 140 2.39 -19.41 10.75
C SER A 140 0.94 -18.91 10.82
N MET A 141 -0.03 -19.74 10.42
CA MET A 141 -1.45 -19.37 10.55
C MET A 141 -1.83 -19.04 12.00
N ALA A 142 -1.12 -19.60 12.98
CA ALA A 142 -1.29 -19.30 14.41
C ALA A 142 -0.84 -17.89 14.76
N ASP A 143 0.28 -17.40 14.20
CA ASP A 143 0.77 -16.03 14.42
C ASP A 143 -0.20 -15.01 13.83
N VAL A 144 -0.72 -15.30 12.64
CA VAL A 144 -1.75 -14.47 12.01
C VAL A 144 -3.03 -14.47 12.85
N ALA A 145 -3.53 -15.64 13.25
CA ALA A 145 -4.75 -15.75 14.06
C ALA A 145 -4.60 -15.04 15.43
N ALA A 146 -3.44 -15.15 16.08
CA ALA A 146 -3.16 -14.47 17.35
C ALA A 146 -3.08 -12.95 17.17
N ALA A 147 -2.39 -12.46 16.14
CA ALA A 147 -2.31 -11.03 15.85
C ALA A 147 -3.69 -10.43 15.54
N TYR A 148 -4.48 -11.11 14.70
CA TYR A 148 -5.87 -10.71 14.42
C TYR A 148 -6.78 -10.82 15.65
N GLY A 149 -6.56 -11.81 16.51
CA GLY A 149 -7.27 -11.96 17.78
C GLY A 149 -6.98 -10.80 18.74
N VAL A 150 -5.71 -10.46 18.93
CA VAL A 150 -5.29 -9.34 19.79
C VAL A 150 -5.78 -8.01 19.24
N LEU A 151 -5.59 -7.75 17.94
CA LEU A 151 -6.11 -6.55 17.28
C LEU A 151 -7.63 -6.47 17.39
N GLY A 152 -8.34 -7.58 17.19
CA GLY A 152 -9.80 -7.64 17.34
C GLY A 152 -10.27 -7.36 18.77
N VAL A 153 -9.61 -7.95 19.78
CA VAL A 153 -9.92 -7.73 21.20
C VAL A 153 -9.61 -6.28 21.61
N GLU A 154 -8.48 -5.73 21.16
CA GLU A 154 -8.10 -4.34 21.38
C GLU A 154 -9.11 -3.38 20.73
N HIS A 155 -9.54 -3.65 19.50
CA HIS A 155 -10.52 -2.82 18.79
C HIS A 155 -11.92 -2.85 19.43
N ILE A 156 -12.35 -4.01 19.95
CA ILE A 156 -13.65 -4.15 20.62
C ILE A 156 -13.63 -3.49 22.01
N LEU A 157 -12.53 -3.59 22.77
CA LEU A 157 -12.45 -3.08 24.14
C LEU A 157 -12.12 -1.59 24.24
N LEU A 158 -11.44 -1.00 23.25
CA LEU A 158 -11.02 0.41 23.26
C LEU A 158 -11.79 1.31 22.28
N GLY A 159 -12.61 0.74 21.39
CA GLY A 159 -13.34 1.49 20.38
C GLY A 159 -14.66 2.09 20.89
N VAL A 160 -14.71 3.42 21.07
CA VAL A 160 -15.95 4.18 21.32
C VAL A 160 -17.01 3.88 20.24
N ASP A 161 -16.59 3.65 18.99
CA ASP A 161 -17.47 3.30 17.86
C ASP A 161 -18.24 1.98 18.06
N HIS A 162 -17.63 0.96 18.69
CA HIS A 162 -18.33 -0.30 18.96
C HIS A 162 -19.36 -0.16 20.08
N LEU A 163 -19.05 0.61 21.13
CA LEU A 163 -20.00 0.93 22.19
C LEU A 163 -21.19 1.74 21.65
N LEU A 164 -20.95 2.70 20.76
CA LEU A 164 -22.00 3.46 20.07
C LEU A 164 -22.85 2.57 19.16
N PHE A 165 -22.25 1.62 18.46
CA PHE A 165 -22.96 0.64 17.63
C PHE A 165 -23.89 -0.26 18.45
N VAL A 166 -23.41 -0.82 19.57
CA VAL A 166 -24.24 -1.64 20.47
C VAL A 166 -25.34 -0.80 21.13
N ALA A 167 -25.04 0.43 21.56
CA ALA A 167 -26.05 1.35 22.09
C ALA A 167 -27.13 1.68 21.05
N ALA A 168 -26.74 1.88 19.80
CA ALA A 168 -27.68 2.08 18.69
C ALA A 168 -28.57 0.85 18.46
N LEU A 169 -28.02 -0.38 18.53
CA LEU A 169 -28.80 -1.62 18.43
C LEU A 169 -29.79 -1.78 19.58
N MET A 170 -29.39 -1.46 20.82
CA MET A 170 -30.28 -1.49 21.99
C MET A 170 -31.46 -0.50 21.84
N LEU A 171 -31.19 0.70 21.31
CA LEU A 171 -32.22 1.71 21.02
C LEU A 171 -33.14 1.29 19.86
N LEU A 172 -32.62 0.58 18.85
CA LEU A 172 -33.39 0.06 17.72
C LEU A 172 -34.34 -1.08 18.15
N VAL A 173 -33.83 -2.02 18.96
CA VAL A 173 -34.61 -3.18 19.43
C VAL A 173 -35.75 -2.77 20.35
N GLN A 174 -35.59 -1.72 21.16
CA GLN A 174 -36.68 -1.23 22.02
C GLN A 174 -37.85 -0.60 21.24
N ARG A 175 -37.64 -0.18 20.00
CA ARG A 175 -38.67 0.45 19.15
C ARG A 175 -39.49 -0.55 18.31
N GLY A 176 -39.15 -1.84 18.34
CA GLY A 176 -39.85 -2.91 17.62
C GLY A 176 -41.00 -3.58 18.39
N ARG A 177 -41.42 -3.02 19.54
CA ARG A 177 -42.49 -3.58 20.37
C ARG A 177 -43.69 -2.61 20.39
N LEU A 178 -44.38 -2.52 19.25
CA LEU A 178 -45.74 -2.01 19.09
C LEU A 178 -46.58 -3.10 18.43
#